data_AF-A0A085LMB6-F1
#
_entry.id   AF-A0A085LMB6-F1
#
_cell.length_a   1.000
_cell.length_b   1.000
_cell.length_c   1.000
_cell.angle_alpha   90.00
_cell.angle_beta   90.00
_cell.angle_gamma   90.00
#
_symmetry.space_group_name_H-M   'P 1'
#
loop_
_entity.id
_entity.type
_entity.pdbx_description
1 polymer ?
#
loop_
_entity_poly.entity_id
_entity_poly.type
_entity_poly.pdbx_seq_one_letter_code
_entity_poly.pdbx_strand_id
1 'polypeptide(L)' 'MARSSQAEAWYDMLDGTLQKFGMKRLKSEPCVYYRCIVEKMLIVGIYVDDLLILSNDQHATTDLKEALRK' A
#
# COMPACT_ATOMS: atom_id res chain seq x y z
N MET A 1 0.72 -14.27 27.12
CA MET A 1 2.00 -14.21 26.38
C MET A 1 1.71 -13.71 24.98
N ALA A 2 2.01 -12.44 24.73
CA ALA A 2 1.76 -11.77 23.47
C ALA A 2 2.67 -12.36 22.38
N ARG A 3 2.10 -13.17 21.50
CA ARG A 3 2.69 -13.42 20.18
C ARG A 3 2.22 -12.29 19.27
N SER A 4 2.65 -11.07 19.56
CA SER A 4 2.50 -9.94 18.65
C SER A 4 3.45 -10.22 17.49
N SER A 5 2.90 -10.86 16.47
CA SER A 5 3.64 -11.62 15.48
C SER A 5 4.20 -10.63 14.47
N GLN A 6 5.46 -10.77 14.05
CA GLN A 6 6.18 -9.82 13.19
C GLN A 6 5.37 -9.27 11.98
N ALA A 7 4.38 -10.02 11.49
CA ALA A 7 3.41 -9.60 10.48
C ALA A 7 2.60 -8.34 10.84
N GLU A 8 2.17 -8.17 12.10
CA GLU A 8 1.41 -6.98 12.54
C GLU A 8 2.28 -5.72 12.45
N ALA A 9 3.53 -5.80 12.92
CA ALA A 9 4.46 -4.68 12.86
C ALA A 9 4.82 -4.27 11.42
N TRP A 10 4.97 -5.26 10.53
CA TRP A 10 5.18 -5.00 9.10
C TRP A 10 3.95 -4.34 8.46
N TYR A 11 2.75 -4.85 8.78
CA TYR A 11 1.50 -4.30 8.24
C TYR A 11 1.28 -2.86 8.70
N ASP A 12 1.53 -2.54 9.97
CA ASP A 12 1.41 -1.18 10.50
C ASP A 12 2.42 -0.21 9.86
N MET A 13 3.66 -0.67 9.63
CA MET A 13 4.67 0.12 8.91
C MET A 13 4.25 0.41 7.47
N LEU A 14 3.75 -0.61 6.77
CA LEU A 14 3.27 -0.50 5.40
C LEU A 14 2.05 0.41 5.31
N ASP A 15 1.05 0.22 6.17
CA ASP A 15 -0.14 1.07 6.24
C ASP A 15 0.25 2.53 6.45
N GLY A 16 1.11 2.81 7.44
CA GLY A 16 1.60 4.17 7.69
C GLY A 16 2.31 4.77 6.47
N THR A 17 3.06 3.96 5.71
CA THR A 17 3.75 4.40 4.50
C THR A 17 2.78 4.71 3.37
N LEU A 18 1.80 3.83 3.12
CA LEU A 18 0.78 4.01 2.09
C LEU A 18 -0.13 5.21 2.39
N GLN A 19 -0.51 5.41 3.66
CA GLN A 19 -1.27 6.58 4.08
C GLN A 19 -0.47 7.88 3.92
N LYS A 20 0.82 7.89 4.28
CA LYS A 20 1.72 9.05 4.05
C LYS A 20 1.89 9.35 2.56
N PHE A 21 1.88 8.32 1.71
CA PHE A 21 1.87 8.46 0.25
C PHE A 21 0.54 9.02 -0.30
N GLY A 22 -0.48 9.19 0.55
CA GLY A 22 -1.79 9.72 0.19
C GLY A 22 -2.75 8.67 -0.37
N MET A 23 -2.49 7.39 -0.14
CA MET A 23 -3.41 6.31 -0.50
C MET A 23 -4.52 6.17 0.54
N LYS A 24 -5.70 5.78 0.08
CA LYS A 24 -6.87 5.50 0.93
C LYS A 24 -7.14 4.00 0.94
N ARG A 25 -7.53 3.47 2.09
CA ARG A 25 -7.95 2.07 2.24
C ARG A 25 -9.38 1.89 1.75
N LEU A 26 -9.66 0.78 1.07
CA LEU A 26 -11.03 0.42 0.68
C LEU A 26 -11.83 0.03 1.93
N LYS A 27 -13.08 0.49 2.04
CA LYS A 27 -13.96 0.15 3.18
C LYS A 27 -14.39 -1.32 3.17
N SER A 28 -14.61 -1.86 1.97
CA SER A 28 -15.03 -3.26 1.79
C SER A 28 -13.86 -4.22 1.97
N GLU A 29 -12.66 -3.83 1.51
CA GLU A 29 -11.46 -4.68 1.48
C GLU A 29 -10.27 -3.94 2.11
N PRO A 30 -10.00 -4.12 3.42
CA PRO A 30 -8.95 -3.41 4.14
C PRO A 30 -7.52 -3.67 3.63
N CYS A 31 -7.32 -4.74 2.88
CA CYS A 31 -6.05 -5.09 2.27
C CYS A 31 -5.79 -4.35 0.95
N VAL A 32 -6.75 -3.57 0.46
CA VAL A 32 -6.65 -2.83 -0.80
C VAL A 32 -6.58 -1.33 -0.52
N TYR A 33 -5.55 -0.70 -1.07
CA TYR A 33 -5.32 0.72 -1.04
C TYR A 33 -5.45 1.27 -2.44
N TYR A 34 -5.98 2.47 -2.55
CA TYR A 34 -6.11 3.14 -3.83
C TYR A 34 -5.83 4.63 -3.70
N ARG A 35 -5.32 5.21 -4.79
CA ARG A 35 -5.11 6.64 -4.96
C ARG A 35 -5.51 7.00 -6.38
N CYS A 36 -6.44 7.94 -6.50
CA CYS A 36 -6.86 8.47 -7.78
C CYS A 36 -6.57 9.97 -7.79
N ILE A 37 -5.77 10.41 -8.76
CA ILE A 37 -5.46 11.82 -8.99
C ILE A 37 -5.73 12.13 -10.45
N VAL A 38 -6.81 12.86 -10.71
CA VAL A 38 -7.27 13.23 -12.05
C VAL A 38 -7.52 11.97 -12.88
N GLU A 39 -6.60 11.62 -13.78
CA GLU A 39 -6.67 10.42 -14.64
C GLU A 39 -5.69 9.31 -14.20
N LYS A 40 -4.86 9.58 -13.18
CA LYS A 40 -3.89 8.62 -12.66
C LYS A 40 -4.49 7.78 -11.55
N MET A 41 -4.43 6.48 -11.73
CA MET A 41 -5.01 5.48 -10.86
C MET A 41 -3.88 4.58 -10.35
N LEU A 42 -3.76 4.46 -9.04
CA LEU A 42 -2.81 3.57 -8.36
C LEU A 42 -3.56 2.73 -7.33
N ILE A 43 -3.44 1.41 -7.41
CA ILE A 43 -3.98 0.42 -6.47
C ILE A 43 -2.84 -0.39 -5.91
N VAL A 44 -2.89 -0.67 -4.62
CA VAL A 44 -2.00 -1.60 -3.94
C VAL A 44 -2.86 -2.62 -3.20
N GLY A 45 -2.77 -3.88 -3.59
CA GLY A 45 -3.32 -5.01 -2.85
C GLY A 45 -2.22 -5.66 -2.01
N ILE A 46 -2.50 -5.94 -0.75
CA ILE A 46 -1.60 -6.66 0.15
C ILE A 46 -2.06 -8.11 0.23
N TYR A 47 -1.15 -9.05 -0.05
CA TYR A 47 -1.43 -10.47 0.03
C TYR A 47 -0.27 -11.21 0.72
N VAL A 48 -0.42 -11.44 2.02
CA VAL A 48 0.58 -12.13 2.87
C VAL A 48 1.98 -11.50 2.69
N ASP A 49 2.89 -12.15 1.98
CA ASP A 49 4.27 -11.70 1.75
C ASP A 49 4.42 -10.85 0.48
N ASP A 50 3.37 -10.75 -0.33
CA ASP A 50 3.37 -10.09 -1.63
C ASP A 50 2.56 -8.79 -1.66
N LEU A 51 3.01 -7.87 -2.51
CA LEU A 51 2.31 -6.63 -2.84
C LEU A 51 1.95 -6.61 -4.32
N LEU A 52 0.65 -6.52 -4.60
CA LEU A 52 0.14 -6.32 -5.95
C LEU A 52 -0.02 -4.83 -6.22
N ILE A 53 0.80 -4.27 -7.11
CA ILE A 53 0.71 -2.86 -7.51
C ILE A 53 0.10 -2.78 -8.91
N LEU A 54 -1.02 -2.08 -9.02
CA LEU A 54 -1.70 -1.81 -10.29
C LEU A 54 -1.71 -0.30 -10.51
N SER A 55 -1.24 0.16 -11.67
CA SER A 55 -1.25 1.57 -12.01
C SER A 55 -1.43 1.75 -13.50
N ASN A 56 -2.10 2.83 -13.90
CA ASN A 56 -2.11 3.29 -15.29
C ASN A 56 -1.02 4.34 -15.58
N ASP A 57 -0.24 4.70 -14.57
CA ASP A 57 0.86 5.67 -14.65
C ASP A 57 2.17 5.04 -14.17
N GLN A 58 3.18 5.04 -15.05
CA GLN A 58 4.48 4.44 -14.76
C GLN A 58 5.26 5.22 -13.70
N HIS A 59 5.10 6.56 -13.68
CA HIS A 59 5.77 7.42 -12.70
C HIS A 59 5.25 7.16 -11.29
N ALA A 60 3.92 7.10 -11.11
CA ALA A 60 3.28 6.76 -9.84
C ALA A 60 3.71 5.39 -9.30
N THR A 61 3.92 4.41 -10.19
CA THR A 61 4.46 3.10 -9.79
C THR A 61 5.90 3.20 -9.28
N THR A 62 6.74 3.97 -9.96
CA THR A 62 8.14 4.17 -9.57
C THR A 62 8.24 4.92 -8.24
N ASP A 63 7.49 6.02 -8.08
CA ASP A 63 7.46 6.80 -6.83
C ASP A 63 7.02 5.94 -5.64
N LEU A 64 6.00 5.10 -5.85
CA LEU A 64 5.53 4.18 -4.81
C LEU A 64 6.62 3.14 -4.47
N LYS A 65 7.28 2.55 -5.47
CA LYS A 65 8.37 1.58 -5.23
C LYS A 65 9.52 2.21 -4.44
N GLU A 66 9.88 3.45 -4.74
CA GLU A 66 10.90 4.19 -3.97
C GLU A 66 10.43 4.50 -2.55
N ALA A 67 9.15 4.82 -2.35
CA ALA A 67 8.59 5.02 -1.01
C ALA A 67 8.61 3.73 -0.16
N LEU A 68 8.41 2.56 -0.79
CA LEU A 68 8.42 1.25 -0.14
C LEU A 68 9.83 0.67 0.10
N ARG A 69 10.87 1.23 -0.54
CA ARG A 69 12.28 0.81 -0.37
C ARG A 69 12.94 1.34 0.92
N LYS A 70 12.23 2.15 1.70
CA LYS A 70 12.73 2.77 2.93
C LYS A 70 12.63 1.86 4.15
#